data_AF-A0A955EJQ3-F1
#
_entry.id   AF-A0A955EJQ3-F1
#
_cell.length_a   1.000
_cell.length_b   1.000
_cell.length_c   1.000
_cell.angle_alpha   90.00
_cell.angle_beta   90.00
_cell.angle_gamma   90.00
#
_symmetry.space_group_name_H-M   'P 1'
#
loop_
_entity.id
_entity.type
_entity.pdbx_description
1 polymer ?
#
loop_
_entity_poly.entity_id
_entity_poly.type
_entity_poly.pdbx_seq_one_letter_code
_entity_poly.pdbx_strand_id
1 'polypeptide(L)'
;MPTTSSFDAAACRTRVLPPIDLRRWVEEHRAELKPPVGNKYLYDGDGFFVMVIGGPNARNDFHMTDSEEYFYQVKGDVVVRILEDGVIRDVV
;
A
#
# COMPACT_ATOMS: atom_id res chain seq x y z
N MET A 1 -23.33 -21.32 35.04
CA MET A 1 -24.29 -21.28 33.91
C MET A 1 -24.74 -19.83 33.74
N PRO A 2 -24.78 -19.30 32.50
CA PRO A 2 -23.68 -18.46 32.01
C PRO A 2 -23.99 -16.95 31.88
N THR A 3 -22.89 -16.18 31.99
CA THR A 3 -22.51 -14.99 31.21
C THR A 3 -23.49 -13.83 30.99
N THR A 4 -23.15 -12.70 31.60
CA THR A 4 -23.06 -11.43 30.85
C THR A 4 -21.64 -10.91 31.01
N SER A 5 -20.74 -11.38 30.15
CA SER A 5 -19.57 -10.56 29.79
C SER A 5 -20.15 -9.31 29.16
N SER A 6 -20.03 -8.19 29.86
CA SER A 6 -20.21 -6.88 29.23
C SER A 6 -19.20 -6.84 28.09
N PHE A 7 -19.69 -6.95 26.85
CA PHE A 7 -18.91 -6.51 25.72
C PHE A 7 -18.66 -5.03 25.94
N ASP A 8 -17.46 -4.70 26.39
CA ASP A 8 -17.00 -3.34 26.50
C ASP A 8 -16.87 -2.80 25.07
N ALA A 9 -17.88 -2.04 24.64
CA ALA A 9 -17.98 -1.45 23.30
C ALA A 9 -16.85 -0.44 23.01
N ALA A 10 -15.94 -0.23 23.97
CA ALA A 10 -14.73 0.57 23.81
C ALA A 10 -13.62 -0.11 23.00
N ALA A 11 -13.67 -1.44 22.76
CA ALA A 11 -12.51 -2.20 22.28
C ALA A 11 -12.37 -2.37 20.75
N CYS A 12 -13.24 -1.81 19.91
CA CYS A 12 -12.97 -1.77 18.46
C CYS A 12 -13.69 -0.60 17.79
N ARG A 13 -13.13 0.59 17.89
CA ARG A 13 -13.42 1.64 16.92
C ARG A 13 -12.48 1.41 15.72
N THR A 14 -12.83 0.51 14.81
CA THR A 14 -12.26 0.58 13.46
C THR A 14 -12.72 1.92 12.87
N ARG A 15 -11.91 2.96 13.04
CA ARG A 15 -12.22 4.30 12.55
C ARG A 15 -11.99 4.29 11.05
N VAL A 16 -12.98 3.85 10.30
CA VAL A 16 -13.00 3.96 8.83
C VAL A 16 -12.79 5.44 8.50
N LEU A 17 -11.73 5.73 7.73
CA LEU A 17 -11.42 7.10 7.33
C LEU A 17 -12.52 7.65 6.41
N PRO A 18 -12.76 8.97 6.42
CA PRO A 18 -13.60 9.57 5.39
C PRO A 18 -12.99 9.31 3.99
N PRO A 19 -13.80 9.30 2.93
CA PRO A 19 -13.30 9.16 1.57
C PRO A 19 -12.25 10.21 1.23
N ILE A 20 -11.24 9.82 0.45
CA ILE A 20 -10.15 10.68 0.00
C ILE A 20 -10.29 10.92 -1.51
N ASP A 21 -10.12 12.16 -1.95
CA ASP A 21 -9.88 12.46 -3.36
C ASP A 21 -8.43 12.07 -3.71
N LEU A 22 -8.26 10.88 -4.28
CA LEU A 22 -6.94 10.34 -4.61
C LEU A 22 -6.17 11.23 -5.59
N ARG A 23 -6.83 11.86 -6.56
CA ARG A 23 -6.15 12.68 -7.57
C ARG A 23 -5.60 13.95 -6.95
N ARG A 24 -6.41 14.61 -6.13
CA ARG A 24 -5.99 15.78 -5.38
C ARG A 24 -4.86 15.46 -4.41
N TRP A 25 -5.00 14.37 -3.64
CA TRP A 25 -3.98 13.93 -2.70
C TRP A 25 -2.65 13.66 -3.40
N VAL A 26 -2.66 12.99 -4.56
CA VAL A 26 -1.43 12.75 -5.34
C VAL A 26 -0.78 14.05 -5.78
N GLU A 27 -1.55 15.04 -6.26
CA GLU A 27 -1.00 16.33 -6.67
C GLU A 27 -0.34 17.07 -5.50
N GLU A 28 -0.99 17.10 -4.33
CA GLU A 28 -0.48 17.73 -3.10
C GLU A 28 0.84 17.10 -2.63
N HIS A 29 1.07 15.81 -2.90
CA HIS A 29 2.26 15.06 -2.47
C HIS A 29 3.26 14.77 -3.59
N ARG A 30 3.12 15.38 -4.78
CA ARG A 30 4.00 15.18 -5.95
C ARG A 30 5.48 15.34 -5.66
N ALA A 31 5.85 16.20 -4.71
CA ALA A 31 7.24 16.45 -4.35
C ALA A 31 7.90 15.27 -3.62
N GLU A 32 7.12 14.44 -2.94
CA GLU A 32 7.59 13.25 -2.21
C GLU A 32 7.57 12.00 -3.10
N LEU A 33 6.69 11.98 -4.11
CA LEU A 33 6.54 10.89 -5.08
C LEU A 33 7.59 10.92 -6.20
N LYS A 34 8.79 11.42 -5.89
CA LYS A 34 9.97 11.46 -6.77
C LYS A 34 11.24 11.22 -5.94
N PRO A 35 12.39 10.95 -6.57
CA PRO A 35 13.65 10.79 -5.84
C PRO A 35 13.97 11.99 -4.92
N PRO A 36 14.53 11.75 -3.72
CA PRO A 36 15.06 10.46 -3.24
C PRO A 36 14.06 9.55 -2.52
N VAL A 37 12.82 9.99 -2.25
CA VAL A 37 11.86 9.22 -1.44
C VAL A 37 11.02 8.27 -2.32
N GLY A 38 10.31 8.81 -3.31
CA GLY A 38 9.62 8.03 -4.34
C GLY A 38 8.36 7.28 -3.91
N ASN A 39 7.96 7.30 -2.64
CA ASN A 39 6.72 6.71 -2.15
C ASN A 39 6.20 7.43 -0.90
N LYS A 40 4.90 7.25 -0.58
CA LYS A 40 4.30 7.77 0.65
C LYS A 40 3.11 6.92 1.08
N TYR A 41 2.96 6.68 2.38
CA TYR A 41 1.76 6.08 2.96
C TYR A 41 0.55 7.01 2.80
N LEU A 42 -0.49 6.51 2.16
CA LEU A 42 -1.84 7.11 2.13
C LEU A 42 -2.62 6.70 3.38
N TYR A 43 -2.44 5.46 3.82
CA TYR A 43 -3.07 4.87 5.00
C TYR A 43 -2.09 3.90 5.67
N ASP A 44 -2.01 3.96 6.99
CA ASP A 44 -1.18 3.08 7.82
C ASP A 44 -2.05 2.59 8.98
N GLY A 45 -2.67 1.43 8.80
CA GLY A 45 -3.62 0.84 9.74
C GLY A 45 -3.15 -0.50 10.28
N ASP A 46 -3.82 -0.96 11.32
CA ASP A 46 -3.52 -2.25 11.96
C ASP A 46 -3.90 -3.41 11.03
N GLY A 47 -2.90 -3.94 10.30
CA GLY A 47 -3.03 -5.13 9.44
C GLY A 47 -3.15 -4.84 7.95
N PHE A 48 -3.27 -3.58 7.53
CA PHE A 48 -3.21 -3.20 6.13
C PHE A 48 -2.77 -1.74 5.99
N PHE A 49 -1.91 -1.47 5.02
CA PHE A 49 -1.48 -0.13 4.66
C PHE A 49 -1.70 0.10 3.16
N VAL A 50 -1.86 1.37 2.78
CA VAL A 50 -1.91 1.79 1.39
C VAL A 50 -0.76 2.76 1.15
N MET A 51 0.03 2.48 0.12
CA MET A 51 1.07 3.40 -0.34
C MET A 51 0.77 3.90 -1.75
N VAL A 52 1.16 5.13 -2.02
CA VAL A 52 1.29 5.65 -3.38
C VAL A 52 2.76 5.70 -3.72
N ILE A 53 3.11 5.10 -4.86
CA ILE A 53 4.48 4.99 -5.34
C ILE A 53 4.62 5.82 -6.62
N GLY A 54 5.66 6.63 -6.69
CA GLY A 54 6.00 7.46 -7.84
C GLY A 54 7.31 7.03 -8.51
N GLY A 55 7.64 7.72 -9.60
CA GLY A 55 8.84 7.48 -10.38
C GLY A 55 9.58 8.78 -10.75
N PRO A 56 10.75 8.66 -11.41
CA PRO A 56 11.38 7.41 -11.85
C PRO A 56 12.02 6.67 -10.68
N ASN A 57 11.87 5.35 -10.64
CA ASN A 57 12.55 4.47 -9.69
C ASN A 57 12.83 3.12 -10.36
N ALA A 58 14.05 2.61 -10.23
CA ALA A 58 14.45 1.29 -10.72
C ALA A 58 15.34 0.63 -9.68
N ARG A 59 15.09 -0.65 -9.42
CA ARG A 59 15.76 -1.44 -8.38
C ARG A 59 16.17 -2.79 -8.95
N ASN A 60 17.25 -3.36 -8.39
CA ASN A 60 17.81 -4.66 -8.81
C ASN A 60 17.65 -5.75 -7.75
N ASP A 61 16.99 -5.45 -6.62
CA ASP A 61 16.68 -6.37 -5.54
C ASP A 61 15.23 -6.86 -5.62
N PHE A 62 15.01 -8.10 -5.18
CA PHE A 62 13.68 -8.71 -5.09
C PHE A 62 13.15 -8.62 -3.66
N HIS A 63 11.89 -8.22 -3.52
CA HIS A 63 11.19 -8.23 -2.24
C HIS A 63 10.50 -9.60 -2.05
N MET A 64 10.81 -10.25 -0.93
CA MET A 64 10.10 -11.46 -0.49
C MET A 64 9.27 -11.10 0.74
N THR A 65 7.96 -11.29 0.64
CA THR A 65 7.01 -10.99 1.72
C THR A 65 6.08 -12.19 1.93
N ASP A 66 5.65 -12.37 3.18
CA ASP A 66 4.69 -13.41 3.57
C ASP A 66 3.23 -12.94 3.42
N SER A 67 3.01 -11.70 2.99
CA SER A 67 1.68 -11.12 2.74
C SER A 67 1.42 -10.87 1.26
N GLU A 68 0.16 -10.91 0.86
CA GLU A 68 -0.25 -10.49 -0.47
C GLU A 68 -0.04 -8.98 -0.66
N GLU A 69 0.36 -8.57 -1.87
CA GLU A 69 0.46 -7.17 -2.27
C GLU A 69 -0.45 -6.92 -3.48
N TYR A 70 -1.26 -5.87 -3.41
CA TYR A 70 -2.15 -5.48 -4.50
C TYR A 70 -1.65 -4.19 -5.16
N PHE A 71 -1.51 -4.22 -6.48
CA PHE A 71 -1.04 -3.09 -7.28
C PHE A 71 -2.16 -2.58 -8.19
N TYR A 72 -2.37 -1.25 -8.18
CA TYR A 72 -3.29 -0.58 -9.10
C TYR A 72 -2.60 0.64 -9.73
N GLN A 73 -2.31 0.54 -11.03
CA GLN A 73 -1.58 1.58 -11.75
C GLN A 73 -2.50 2.76 -12.08
N VAL A 74 -2.33 3.88 -11.37
CA VAL A 74 -3.16 5.08 -11.55
C VAL A 74 -2.70 5.94 -12.73
N LYS A 75 -1.38 6.05 -12.97
CA LYS A 75 -0.82 6.91 -14.02
C LYS A 75 0.56 6.44 -14.47
N GLY A 76 0.81 6.42 -15.78
CA GLY A 76 2.08 5.98 -16.35
C GLY A 76 2.20 4.45 -16.35
N ASP A 77 3.41 3.96 -16.59
CA ASP A 77 3.68 2.54 -16.74
C ASP A 77 4.49 1.99 -15.56
N VAL A 78 4.27 0.73 -15.22
CA VAL A 78 5.04 -0.01 -14.22
C VAL A 78 5.33 -1.42 -14.76
N VAL A 79 6.48 -1.97 -14.37
CA VAL A 79 6.81 -3.38 -14.57
C VAL A 79 7.16 -3.95 -13.21
N VAL A 80 6.45 -4.99 -12.79
CA VAL A 80 6.77 -5.77 -11.61
C VAL A 80 7.54 -7.01 -12.05
N ARG A 81 8.83 -7.05 -11.72
CA ARG A 81 9.68 -8.20 -12.03
C ARG A 81 9.56 -9.24 -10.92
N ILE A 82 9.17 -10.46 -11.28
CA ILE A 82 9.02 -11.60 -10.36
C ILE A 82 10.03 -12.70 -10.69
N LEU A 83 10.36 -13.50 -9.68
CA LEU A 83 11.13 -14.74 -9.83
C LEU A 83 10.19 -15.92 -9.56
N GLU A 84 9.83 -16.64 -10.62
CA GLU A 84 8.90 -17.77 -10.57
C GLU A 84 9.60 -19.01 -11.14
N ASP A 85 9.62 -20.11 -10.38
CA ASP A 85 10.32 -21.36 -10.75
C ASP A 85 11.79 -21.18 -11.16
N GLY A 86 12.49 -20.22 -10.54
CA GLY A 86 13.88 -19.89 -10.85
C GLY A 86 14.07 -19.05 -12.12
N VAL A 87 12.99 -18.60 -12.76
CA VAL A 87 13.02 -17.77 -13.97
C VAL A 87 12.49 -16.37 -13.67
N ILE A 88 13.23 -15.35 -14.12
CA ILE A 88 12.82 -13.95 -14.01
C ILE A 88 11.78 -13.64 -15.10
N ARG A 89 10.65 -13.05 -14.69
CA ARG A 89 9.56 -12.62 -15.58
C ARG A 89 9.12 -11.19 -15.27
N ASP A 90 8.69 -10.47 -16.29
CA ASP A 90 8.15 -9.12 -16.16
C ASP A 90 6.61 -9.19 -16.21
N VAL A 91 5.94 -8.62 -15.21
CA VAL A 91 4.48 -8.47 -15.12
C VAL A 91 4.14 -7.01 -15.35
N VAL A 92 3.23 -6.74 -16.28
CA VAL A 92 2.77 -5.40 -16.68
C VAL A 92 1.30 -5.22 -16.40
#